data_AF-A0A950UI04-F1
#
_entry.id   AF-A0A950UI04-F1
#
_cell.length_a   1.000
_cell.length_b   1.000
_cell.length_c   1.000
_cell.angle_alpha   90.00
_cell.angle_beta   90.00
_cell.angle_gamma   90.00
#
_symmetry.space_group_name_H-M   'P 1'
#
loop_
_entity.id
_entity.type
_entity.pdbx_description
1 polymer ?
#
loop_
_entity_poly.entity_id
_entity_poly.type
_entity_poly.pdbx_seq_one_letter_code
_entity_poly.pdbx_strand_id
1 'polypeptide(L)'
;MTIHTLEGAARASRTVKDDNQVTQWALAARSGGPDEVERFVQATHQDVWRFVAHLSADVHGADDLTQETYLRALTSLPRFAGRSCARTWLLSIARRVVIDSYRSAAARPRIATTDDW
;
A
#
# COMPACT_ATOMS: atom_id res chain seq x y z
N MET A 1 -31.71 2.98 24.67
CA MET A 1 -31.25 3.07 23.27
C MET A 1 -29.73 2.88 23.27
N THR A 2 -29.25 1.64 23.33
CA THR A 2 -27.84 1.30 23.58
C THR A 2 -27.43 0.10 22.73
N ILE A 3 -27.21 0.31 21.42
CA ILE A 3 -26.72 -0.76 20.51
C ILE A 3 -25.42 -0.35 19.77
N HIS A 4 -25.09 0.95 19.65
CA HIS A 4 -23.90 1.39 18.90
C HIS A 4 -22.53 1.02 19.52
N THR A 5 -22.44 0.76 20.82
CA THR A 5 -21.14 0.52 21.49
C THR A 5 -20.56 -0.88 21.24
N LEU A 6 -21.41 -1.90 21.07
CA LEU A 6 -20.95 -3.29 20.88
C LEU A 6 -20.42 -3.52 19.45
N GLU A 7 -20.96 -2.82 18.45
CA GLU A 7 -20.58 -2.97 17.05
C GLU A 7 -19.20 -2.39 16.74
N GLY A 8 -18.86 -1.25 17.36
CA GLY A 8 -17.55 -0.60 17.22
C GLY A 8 -16.39 -1.44 17.75
N ALA A 9 -16.56 -2.07 18.92
CA ALA A 9 -15.57 -2.96 19.51
C ALA A 9 -15.36 -4.23 18.67
N ALA A 10 -16.45 -4.82 18.15
CA ALA A 10 -16.38 -5.97 17.25
C ALA A 10 -15.68 -5.63 15.93
N ARG A 11 -15.90 -4.43 15.37
CA ARG A 11 -15.21 -3.97 14.16
C ARG A 11 -13.72 -3.73 14.38
N ALA A 12 -13.35 -3.06 15.48
CA ALA A 12 -11.96 -2.85 15.84
C ALA A 12 -11.25 -4.19 16.07
N SER A 13 -11.88 -5.14 16.77
CA SER A 13 -11.32 -6.48 16.99
C SER A 13 -11.11 -7.26 15.68
N ARG A 14 -12.02 -7.15 14.70
CA ARG A 14 -11.84 -7.74 13.37
C ARG A 14 -10.67 -7.12 12.62
N THR A 15 -10.54 -5.79 12.63
CA THR A 15 -9.41 -5.09 11.99
C THR A 15 -8.07 -5.48 12.59
N VAL A 16 -7.97 -5.58 13.93
CA VAL A 16 -6.73 -6.03 14.58
C VAL A 16 -6.40 -7.49 14.23
N LYS A 17 -7.41 -8.37 14.16
CA LYS A 17 -7.23 -9.77 13.75
C LYS A 17 -6.80 -9.87 12.28
N ASP A 18 -7.30 -9.00 11.42
CA ASP A 18 -6.88 -8.88 10.02
C ASP A 18 -5.43 -8.40 9.92
N ASP A 19 -5.06 -7.33 10.63
CA ASP A 19 -3.69 -6.82 10.69
C ASP A 19 -2.67 -7.86 11.19
N ASN A 20 -3.06 -8.67 12.17
CA ASN A 20 -2.22 -9.76 12.68
C ASN A 20 -1.98 -10.85 11.63
N GLN A 21 -3.03 -11.26 10.88
CA GLN A 21 -2.90 -12.24 9.81
C GLN A 21 -2.03 -11.71 8.65
N VAL A 22 -2.29 -10.47 8.22
CA VAL A 22 -1.48 -9.79 7.21
C VAL A 22 0.00 -9.71 7.63
N THR A 23 0.25 -9.44 8.92
CA THR A 23 1.61 -9.41 9.47
C THR A 23 2.26 -10.79 9.50
N GLN A 24 1.50 -11.84 9.82
CA GLN A 24 2.01 -13.22 9.77
C GLN A 24 2.38 -13.65 8.34
N TRP A 25 1.54 -13.36 7.35
CA TRP A 25 1.86 -13.65 5.95
C TRP A 25 3.09 -12.87 5.49
N ALA A 26 3.22 -11.59 5.83
CA ALA A 26 4.41 -10.79 5.52
C ALA A 26 5.70 -11.37 6.14
N LEU A 27 5.63 -11.83 7.40
CA LEU A 27 6.78 -12.44 8.08
C LEU A 27 7.17 -13.79 7.47
N ALA A 28 6.20 -14.61 7.06
CA ALA A 28 6.45 -15.89 6.41
C ALA A 28 6.99 -15.71 4.97
N ALA A 29 6.47 -14.70 4.26
CA ALA A 29 6.90 -14.33 2.91
C ALA A 29 8.34 -13.77 2.83
N ARG A 30 9.01 -13.47 3.95
CA ARG A 30 10.40 -12.99 3.99
C ARG A 30 11.39 -13.90 3.27
N SER A 31 11.10 -15.20 3.25
CA SER A 31 11.93 -16.22 2.60
C SER A 31 11.52 -16.52 1.16
N GLY A 32 10.51 -15.82 0.61
CA GLY A 32 10.07 -15.97 -0.77
C GLY A 32 9.05 -17.08 -1.04
N GLY A 33 8.29 -17.53 -0.03
CA GLY A 33 7.18 -18.46 -0.23
C GLY A 33 6.09 -17.82 -1.11
N PRO A 34 5.79 -18.37 -2.31
CA PRO A 34 4.88 -17.72 -3.27
C PRO A 34 3.45 -17.60 -2.72
N ASP A 35 2.98 -18.58 -1.98
CA ASP A 35 1.63 -18.61 -1.40
C ASP A 35 1.45 -17.52 -0.32
N GLU A 36 2.47 -17.30 0.51
CA GLU A 36 2.44 -16.29 1.56
C GLU A 36 2.51 -14.88 0.97
N VAL A 37 3.31 -14.69 -0.08
CA VAL A 37 3.35 -13.46 -0.85
C VAL A 37 1.98 -13.17 -1.45
N GLU A 38 1.38 -14.16 -2.11
CA GLU A 38 0.06 -14.03 -2.73
C GLU A 38 -1.01 -13.62 -1.71
N ARG A 39 -1.08 -14.32 -0.56
CA ARG A 39 -2.03 -14.00 0.51
C ARG A 39 -1.82 -12.59 1.07
N PHE A 40 -0.57 -12.19 1.29
CA PHE A 40 -0.23 -10.84 1.74
C PHE A 40 -0.70 -9.77 0.74
N VAL A 41 -0.44 -9.97 -0.55
CA VAL A 41 -0.85 -9.05 -1.62
C VAL A 41 -2.37 -8.99 -1.72
N GLN A 42 -3.06 -10.13 -1.84
CA GLN A 42 -4.51 -10.19 -1.98
C GLN A 42 -5.24 -9.50 -0.82
N ALA A 43 -4.79 -9.72 0.42
CA ALA A 43 -5.41 -9.14 1.60
C ALA A 43 -5.20 -7.62 1.74
N THR A 44 -4.19 -7.06 1.07
CA THR A 44 -3.82 -5.64 1.22
C THR A 44 -4.08 -4.80 -0.02
N HIS A 45 -4.28 -5.42 -1.18
CA HIS A 45 -4.34 -4.75 -2.48
C HIS A 45 -5.35 -3.61 -2.52
N GLN A 46 -6.57 -3.89 -2.05
CA GLN A 46 -7.64 -2.90 -2.09
C GLN A 46 -7.34 -1.69 -1.18
N ASP A 47 -6.68 -1.91 -0.04
CA ASP A 47 -6.34 -0.83 0.89
C ASP A 47 -5.21 0.03 0.34
N VAL A 48 -4.19 -0.58 -0.26
CA VAL A 48 -3.10 0.15 -0.94
C VAL A 48 -3.67 0.96 -2.09
N TRP A 49 -4.48 0.34 -2.95
CA TRP A 49 -5.07 1.01 -4.10
C TRP A 49 -5.90 2.23 -3.69
N ARG A 50 -6.80 2.07 -2.70
CA ARG A 50 -7.61 3.18 -2.19
C ARG A 50 -6.74 4.29 -1.59
N PHE A 51 -5.71 3.92 -0.85
CA PHE A 51 -4.81 4.88 -0.22
C PHE A 51 -4.03 5.67 -1.26
N VAL A 52 -3.50 5.00 -2.27
CA VAL A 52 -2.77 5.61 -3.39
C VAL A 52 -3.69 6.50 -4.20
N ALA A 53 -4.85 6.02 -4.64
CA ALA A 53 -5.83 6.81 -5.40
C ALA A 53 -6.27 8.07 -4.64
N HIS A 54 -6.43 7.96 -3.32
CA HIS A 54 -6.77 9.10 -2.48
C HIS A 54 -5.62 10.12 -2.40
N LEU A 55 -4.38 9.65 -2.22
CA LEU A 55 -3.22 10.54 -2.10
C LEU A 55 -2.75 11.14 -3.42
N SER A 56 -2.87 10.42 -4.54
CA SER A 56 -2.49 10.89 -5.87
C SER A 56 -3.50 11.89 -6.46
N ALA A 57 -4.74 11.90 -5.94
CA ALA A 57 -5.89 12.56 -6.55
C ALA A 57 -6.09 12.20 -8.03
N ASP A 58 -5.54 11.05 -8.45
CA ASP A 58 -5.56 10.53 -9.80
C ASP A 58 -5.86 9.02 -9.75
N VAL A 59 -7.08 8.68 -10.18
CA VAL A 59 -7.57 7.30 -10.21
C VAL A 59 -6.91 6.51 -11.34
N HIS A 60 -6.52 7.16 -12.44
CA HIS A 60 -5.92 6.47 -13.58
C HIS A 60 -4.47 6.06 -13.30
N GLY A 61 -3.71 6.89 -12.60
CA GLY A 61 -2.36 6.54 -12.14
C GLY A 61 -2.30 5.63 -10.90
N ALA A 62 -3.45 5.32 -10.27
CA ALA A 62 -3.47 4.56 -9.03
C ALA A 62 -3.01 3.10 -9.20
N ASP A 63 -3.31 2.47 -10.33
CA ASP A 63 -2.89 1.09 -10.61
C ASP A 63 -1.36 1.00 -10.70
N ASP A 64 -0.73 1.88 -11.47
CA ASP A 64 0.73 1.91 -11.64
C ASP A 64 1.46 2.17 -10.31
N LEU A 65 0.96 3.14 -9.52
CA LEU A 65 1.53 3.45 -8.21
C LEU A 65 1.31 2.32 -7.19
N THR A 66 0.20 1.58 -7.31
CA THR A 66 -0.06 0.38 -6.50
C THR A 66 0.93 -0.73 -6.86
N GLN A 67 1.14 -0.98 -8.15
CA GLN A 67 2.12 -1.97 -8.61
C GLN A 67 3.55 -1.61 -8.14
N GLU A 68 3.97 -0.37 -8.34
CA GLU A 68 5.28 0.12 -7.87
C GLU A 68 5.43 -0.01 -6.36
N THR A 69 4.36 0.23 -5.60
CA THR A 69 4.34 -0.01 -4.15
C THR A 69 4.65 -1.46 -3.82
N TYR A 70 4.01 -2.42 -4.51
CA TYR A 70 4.27 -3.84 -4.28
C TYR A 70 5.68 -4.25 -4.73
N LEU A 71 6.20 -3.74 -5.85
CA LEU A 71 7.58 -4.01 -6.26
C LEU A 71 8.59 -3.59 -5.19
N ARG A 72 8.43 -2.38 -4.62
CA ARG A 72 9.27 -1.90 -3.51
C ARG A 72 9.05 -2.67 -2.21
N ALA A 73 7.80 -3.02 -1.91
CA ALA A 73 7.46 -3.79 -0.72
C ALA A 73 8.10 -5.18 -0.78
N LEU A 74 7.90 -5.93 -1.87
CA LEU A 74 8.46 -7.27 -2.04
C LEU A 74 9.99 -7.26 -2.02
N THR A 75 10.63 -6.25 -2.63
CA THR A 75 12.09 -6.06 -2.57
C THR A 75 12.61 -5.80 -1.14
N SER A 76 11.81 -5.12 -0.31
CA SER A 76 12.19 -4.78 1.07
C SER A 76 11.69 -5.79 2.11
N LEU A 77 10.78 -6.69 1.72
CA LEU A 77 10.12 -7.67 2.58
C LEU A 77 11.09 -8.55 3.39
N PRO A 78 12.23 -9.05 2.85
CA PRO A 78 13.17 -9.85 3.64
C PRO A 78 13.68 -9.15 4.92
N ARG A 79 13.71 -7.81 4.92
CA ARG A 79 14.14 -6.96 6.05
C ARG A 79 12.99 -6.54 6.97
N PHE A 80 11.75 -6.90 6.66
CA PHE A 80 10.61 -6.58 7.52
C PHE A 80 10.71 -7.35 8.84
N ALA A 81 10.80 -6.61 9.95
CA ALA A 81 11.04 -7.15 11.29
C ALA A 81 9.81 -7.13 12.21
N GLY A 82 8.62 -6.82 11.69
CA GLY A 82 7.39 -6.80 12.49
C GLY A 82 7.32 -5.72 13.58
N ARG A 83 8.13 -4.64 13.47
CA ARG A 83 8.15 -3.53 14.44
C ARG A 83 6.87 -2.67 14.40
N SER A 84 6.11 -2.79 13.32
CA SER A 84 4.74 -2.31 13.13
C SER A 84 3.94 -3.44 12.46
N CYS A 85 2.60 -3.34 12.42
CA CYS A 85 1.84 -4.23 11.57
C CYS A 85 2.23 -4.04 10.09
N ALA A 86 2.11 -5.10 9.30
CA ALA A 86 2.56 -5.10 7.91
C ALA A 86 1.74 -4.13 7.04
N ARG A 87 0.45 -3.93 7.35
CA ARG A 87 -0.37 -2.90 6.68
C ARG A 87 0.18 -1.49 6.89
N THR A 88 0.53 -1.12 8.11
CA THR A 88 1.14 0.20 8.40
C THR A 88 2.47 0.37 7.68
N TRP A 89 3.31 -0.67 7.70
CA TRP A 89 4.59 -0.67 6.99
C TRP A 89 4.39 -0.49 5.47
N LEU A 90 3.46 -1.24 4.87
CA LEU A 90 3.14 -1.17 3.44
C LEU A 90 2.61 0.21 3.03
N LEU A 91 1.68 0.79 3.80
CA LEU A 91 1.16 2.14 3.53
C LEU A 91 2.25 3.22 3.66
N SER A 92 3.28 2.99 4.47
CA SER A 92 4.44 3.89 4.53
C SER A 92 5.29 3.85 3.25
N ILE A 93 5.34 2.71 2.56
CA ILE A 93 5.99 2.55 1.25
C ILE A 93 5.11 3.23 0.19
N ALA A 94 3.81 2.96 0.19
CA ALA A 94 2.85 3.56 -0.73
C ALA A 94 2.91 5.09 -0.70
N ARG A 95 2.97 5.69 0.49
CA ARG A 95 3.12 7.14 0.65
C ARG A 95 4.39 7.67 -0.01
N ARG A 96 5.52 6.97 0.13
CA ARG A 96 6.79 7.38 -0.49
C ARG A 96 6.71 7.29 -2.01
N VAL A 97 6.11 6.23 -2.54
CA VAL A 97 5.88 6.07 -3.99
C VAL A 97 5.07 7.23 -4.56
N VAL A 98 3.99 7.63 -3.90
CA VAL A 98 3.18 8.79 -4.33
C VAL A 98 3.98 10.10 -4.25
N ILE A 99 4.75 10.32 -3.17
CA ILE A 99 5.59 11.53 -3.06
C ILE A 99 6.66 11.58 -4.15
N ASP A 100 7.30 10.44 -4.44
CA ASP A 100 8.32 10.34 -5.49
C ASP A 100 7.72 10.60 -6.87
N SER A 101 6.50 10.12 -7.16
CA SER A 101 5.85 10.38 -8.45
C SER A 101 5.56 11.86 -8.68
N TYR A 102 5.10 12.59 -7.66
CA TYR A 102 4.94 14.05 -7.74
C TYR A 102 6.26 14.77 -7.97
N ARG A 103 7.33 14.35 -7.30
CA ARG A 103 8.67 14.94 -7.48
C ARG A 103 9.19 14.71 -8.90
N SER A 104 9.02 13.50 -9.43
CA SER A 104 9.40 13.17 -10.81
C SER A 104 8.58 13.93 -11.85
N ALA A 105 7.27 14.12 -11.62
CA ALA A 105 6.41 14.91 -12.50
C ALA A 105 6.80 16.39 -12.51
N ALA A 106 7.14 16.97 -11.35
CA ALA A 106 7.59 18.35 -11.25
C ALA A 106 8.97 18.61 -11.86
N ALA A 107 9.86 17.60 -11.86
CA ALA A 107 11.20 17.70 -12.42
C ALA A 107 11.26 17.48 -13.94
N ARG A 108 10.19 16.96 -14.57
CA ARG A 108 10.14 16.76 -16.02
C ARG A 108 10.05 18.12 -16.73
N PRO A 109 11.01 18.49 -17.60
CA PRO A 109 10.90 19.71 -18.38
C PRO A 109 9.62 19.66 -19.19
N ARG A 110 8.76 20.68 -19.07
CA ARG A 110 7.66 20.88 -20.02
C ARG A 110 8.33 21.20 -21.35
N ILE A 111 8.44 20.19 -22.22
CA ILE A 111 8.75 20.42 -23.62
C ILE A 111 7.59 21.28 -24.12
N ALA A 112 7.83 22.58 -24.22
CA ALA A 112 6.92 23.45 -24.94
C ALA A 112 6.87 22.87 -26.34
N THR A 113 5.69 22.43 -26.76
CA THR A 113 5.43 22.15 -28.17
C THR A 113 5.56 23.51 -28.87
N THR A 114 6.76 23.84 -29.33
CA THR A 114 6.93 24.87 -30.34
C THR A 114 6.32 24.27 -31.60
N ASP A 115 5.02 24.51 -31.79
CA ASP A 115 4.42 24.46 -33.12
C ASP A 115 5.10 25.58 -33.91
N ASP A 116 6.20 25.22 -34.56
CA ASP A 116 6.77 25.98 -35.66
C ASP A 116 6.06 25.51 -36.93
N TRP A 117 5.02 26.25 -37.35
CA TRP A 117 4.43 26.20 -38.69
C TRP A 117 4.21 27.61 -39.23
#